data_AF-A0A929RQN3-F1
#
_entry.id   AF-A0A929RQN3-F1
#
_cell.length_a   1.000
_cell.length_b   1.000
_cell.length_c   1.000
_cell.angle_alpha   90.00
_cell.angle_beta   90.00
_cell.angle_gamma   90.00
#
_symmetry.space_group_name_H-M   'P 1'
#
loop_
_entity.id
_entity.type
_entity.pdbx_description
1 polymer ?
#
loop_
_entity_poly.entity_id
_entity_poly.type
_entity_poly.pdbx_seq_one_letter_code
_entity_poly.pdbx_strand_id
1 'polypeptide(L)'
;LKNVVVTLIHPGGERELLVVGVPGDRDVDMKRLEAAVAPAEVEMASDSDFEPHPELVRGYIGPTVLGPNSPKRVVDEEGNASGSVRYLVDPRVVEGTAWVTGANAEQRHVLNLVMGRDFTADGTIEAAEVREGDLAPDGSGPLHLERGIEIGHIFQLGRKYAKALGLTVLDENGKTQVVTMGSYGIGVTRVMAALAEANCDDKGLSWPPQIAPFDVHVLATGKGDEVFETAQSLGEQLDAAGLDVLVDDRRKVSAGVKFKDYELVGVPFGLVVGRSLADGQVEIRVRATGETMVVPVEEAVERLREAHAAALKGE
;
A
#
# COMPACT_ATOMS: atom_id res chain seq x y z
N LEU A 1 -14.32 18.16 22.19
CA LEU A 1 -15.03 16.96 21.73
C LEU A 1 -15.92 17.40 20.59
N LYS A 2 -15.53 17.03 19.37
CA LYS A 2 -16.25 17.29 18.14
C LYS A 2 -17.23 16.13 17.95
N ASN A 3 -18.52 16.43 17.76
CA ASN A 3 -19.56 15.43 17.53
C ASN A 3 -19.94 15.46 16.05
N VAL A 4 -19.58 14.40 15.32
CA VAL A 4 -19.87 14.23 13.90
C VAL A 4 -21.10 13.36 13.76
N VAL A 5 -22.11 13.83 13.01
CA VAL A 5 -23.36 13.10 12.79
C VAL A 5 -23.32 12.46 11.41
N VAL A 6 -23.52 11.14 11.38
CA VAL A 6 -23.57 10.34 10.16
C VAL A 6 -24.88 9.56 10.11
N THR A 7 -25.26 9.14 8.92
CA THR A 7 -26.36 8.21 8.70
C THR A 7 -25.80 6.87 8.26
N LEU A 8 -26.19 5.81 8.96
CA LEU A 8 -25.94 4.43 8.59
C LEU A 8 -27.08 3.92 7.72
N ILE A 9 -26.76 3.26 6.63
CA ILE A 9 -27.73 2.60 5.74
C ILE A 9 -27.50 1.10 5.83
N HIS A 10 -28.41 0.40 6.49
CA HIS A 10 -28.32 -1.05 6.67
C HIS A 10 -28.69 -1.79 5.38
N PRO A 11 -28.23 -3.04 5.16
CA PRO A 11 -28.57 -3.82 3.96
C PRO A 11 -30.07 -3.99 3.66
N GLY A 12 -30.94 -3.76 4.65
CA GLY A 12 -32.41 -3.74 4.49
C GLY A 12 -33.00 -2.39 4.06
N GLY A 13 -32.17 -1.36 3.85
CA GLY A 13 -32.59 0.01 3.54
C GLY A 13 -32.99 0.84 4.76
N GLU A 14 -32.93 0.26 5.96
CA GLU A 14 -33.16 0.99 7.21
C GLU A 14 -32.05 2.02 7.43
N ARG A 15 -32.46 3.23 7.82
CA ARG A 15 -31.57 4.36 8.08
C ARG A 15 -31.50 4.63 9.57
N GLU A 16 -30.30 4.76 10.10
CA GLU A 16 -30.04 5.01 11.52
C GLU A 16 -29.06 6.17 11.66
N LEU A 17 -29.34 7.15 12.52
CA LEU A 17 -28.35 8.16 12.87
C LEU A 17 -27.35 7.60 13.89
N LEU A 18 -26.07 7.91 13.65
CA LEU A 18 -24.98 7.67 14.58
C LEU A 18 -24.24 8.99 14.82
N VAL A 19 -23.96 9.30 16.09
CA VAL A 19 -23.03 10.38 16.44
C VAL A 19 -21.71 9.81 16.90
N VAL A 20 -20.63 10.30 16.30
CA VAL A 20 -19.25 9.93 16.63
C VAL A 20 -18.55 11.11 17.30
N GLY A 21 -18.17 10.94 18.57
CA GLY A 21 -17.42 11.92 19.35
C GLY A 21 -15.91 11.73 19.19
N VAL A 22 -15.22 12.70 18.58
CA VAL A 22 -13.75 12.66 18.36
C VAL A 22 -13.05 13.85 19.03
N PRO A 23 -11.73 13.77 19.31
CA PRO A 23 -10.95 14.92 19.76
C PRO A 23 -11.09 16.11 18.81
N GLY A 24 -11.03 17.33 19.35
CA GLY A 24 -11.35 18.54 18.58
C GLY A 24 -10.36 18.83 17.44
N ASP A 25 -9.13 18.35 17.60
CA ASP A 25 -8.07 18.42 16.60
C ASP A 25 -8.19 17.33 15.53
N ARG A 26 -9.15 16.40 15.61
CA ARG A 26 -9.32 15.27 14.68
C ARG A 26 -10.60 15.36 13.87
N ASP A 27 -10.62 14.67 12.74
CA ASP A 27 -11.83 14.43 11.94
C ASP A 27 -12.13 12.92 11.87
N VAL A 28 -13.36 12.61 11.46
CA VAL A 28 -13.78 11.24 11.20
C VAL A 28 -13.28 10.83 9.81
N ASP A 29 -12.50 9.77 9.76
CA ASP A 29 -12.14 9.08 8.51
C ASP A 29 -13.32 8.19 8.11
N MET A 30 -14.03 8.61 7.04
CA MET A 30 -15.23 7.92 6.57
C MET A 30 -14.95 6.48 6.14
N LYS A 31 -13.75 6.16 5.64
CA LYS A 31 -13.40 4.78 5.24
C LYS A 31 -13.20 3.90 6.46
N ARG A 32 -12.57 4.42 7.51
CA ARG A 32 -12.43 3.69 8.78
C ARG A 32 -13.78 3.47 9.43
N LEU A 33 -14.63 4.49 9.42
CA LEU A 33 -15.98 4.40 9.94
C LEU A 33 -16.82 3.36 9.19
N GLU A 34 -16.81 3.39 7.85
CA GLU A 34 -17.49 2.40 7.00
C GLU A 34 -17.00 0.97 7.28
N ALA A 35 -15.69 0.78 7.44
CA ALA A 35 -15.14 -0.52 7.80
C ALA A 35 -15.61 -1.01 9.18
N ALA A 36 -15.76 -0.09 10.15
CA ALA A 36 -16.17 -0.39 11.52
C ALA A 36 -17.66 -0.69 11.66
N VAL A 37 -18.51 -0.19 10.77
CA VAL A 37 -19.96 -0.43 10.79
C VAL A 37 -20.45 -1.44 9.76
N ALA A 38 -19.54 -2.03 8.98
CA ALA A 38 -19.88 -3.05 7.99
C ALA A 38 -20.78 -4.15 8.61
N PRO A 39 -21.89 -4.53 7.96
CA PRO A 39 -22.21 -4.31 6.55
C PRO A 39 -23.02 -3.04 6.23
N ALA A 40 -23.21 -2.11 7.19
CA ALA A 40 -23.88 -0.85 6.90
C ALA A 40 -23.00 0.09 6.08
N GLU A 41 -23.61 0.84 5.17
CA GLU A 41 -22.97 1.96 4.47
C GLU A 41 -23.07 3.24 5.31
N VAL A 42 -22.20 4.22 5.05
CA VAL A 42 -22.13 5.45 5.83
C VAL A 42 -22.18 6.66 4.91
N GLU A 43 -23.03 7.62 5.25
CA GLU A 43 -23.03 8.94 4.64
C GLU A 43 -23.09 10.05 5.69
N MET A 44 -22.74 11.28 5.30
CA MET A 44 -22.94 12.44 6.16
C MET A 44 -24.43 12.70 6.32
N ALA A 45 -24.86 12.99 7.55
CA ALA A 45 -26.27 13.24 7.82
C ALA A 45 -26.77 14.49 7.07
N SER A 46 -27.89 14.33 6.37
CA SER A 46 -28.56 15.34 5.56
C SER A 46 -29.54 16.18 6.38
N ASP A 47 -30.10 17.25 5.81
CA ASP A 47 -31.14 18.07 6.47
C ASP A 47 -32.36 17.26 6.92
N SER A 48 -32.83 16.34 6.08
CA SER A 48 -33.95 15.46 6.43
C SER A 48 -33.65 14.52 7.60
N ASP A 49 -32.39 14.11 7.79
CA ASP A 49 -32.05 13.22 8.89
C ASP A 49 -32.13 13.94 10.26
N PHE A 50 -32.03 15.28 10.29
CA PHE A 50 -32.13 16.06 11.53
C PHE A 50 -33.56 16.44 11.90
N GLU A 51 -34.51 16.43 10.97
CA GLU A 51 -35.91 16.78 11.22
C GLU A 51 -36.55 16.02 12.40
N PRO A 52 -36.36 14.69 12.55
CA PRO A 52 -36.90 13.95 13.70
C PRO A 52 -36.13 14.18 15.01
N HIS A 53 -35.01 14.90 14.98
CA HIS A 53 -34.09 15.08 16.11
C HIS A 53 -33.86 16.56 16.45
N PRO A 54 -34.88 17.30 16.91
CA PRO A 54 -34.75 18.71 17.28
C PRO A 54 -33.75 18.96 18.42
N GLU A 55 -33.41 17.93 19.21
CA GLU A 55 -32.36 17.98 20.21
C GLU A 55 -30.94 18.17 19.64
N LEU A 56 -30.72 17.83 18.36
CA LEU A 56 -29.41 17.93 17.70
C LEU A 56 -29.20 19.31 17.08
N VAL A 57 -28.91 20.31 17.93
CA VAL A 57 -28.66 21.68 17.47
C VAL A 57 -27.34 21.76 16.70
N ARG A 58 -27.42 21.87 15.37
CA ARG A 58 -26.27 21.92 14.46
C ARG A 58 -25.24 22.97 14.87
N GLY A 59 -23.96 22.58 14.84
CA GLY A 59 -22.85 23.40 15.33
C GLY A 59 -22.71 23.46 16.85
N TYR A 60 -23.71 23.00 17.60
CA TYR A 60 -23.75 23.05 19.07
C TYR A 60 -24.15 21.71 19.70
N ILE A 61 -23.96 20.59 18.99
CA ILE A 61 -24.30 19.25 19.46
C ILE A 61 -23.36 18.85 20.61
N GLY A 62 -23.95 18.35 21.70
CA GLY A 62 -23.26 17.88 22.89
C GLY A 62 -23.76 16.51 23.38
N PRO A 63 -22.96 15.77 24.15
CA PRO A 63 -23.27 14.41 24.58
C PRO A 63 -24.56 14.25 25.41
N THR A 64 -25.04 15.28 26.08
CA THR A 64 -26.14 15.20 27.06
C THR A 64 -27.51 14.86 26.48
N VAL A 65 -27.66 14.81 25.14
CA VAL A 65 -28.90 14.37 24.47
C VAL A 65 -28.71 13.07 23.67
N LEU A 66 -27.50 12.49 23.74
CA LEU A 66 -27.06 11.37 22.93
C LEU A 66 -26.88 10.11 23.78
N GLY A 67 -27.14 8.95 23.18
CA GLY A 67 -26.91 7.62 23.77
C GLY A 67 -27.42 7.53 25.21
N PRO A 68 -26.63 6.99 26.15
CA PRO A 68 -27.01 6.81 27.57
C PRO A 68 -27.39 8.10 28.31
N ASN A 69 -27.00 9.26 27.80
CA ASN A 69 -27.23 10.54 28.45
C ASN A 69 -28.58 11.14 28.09
N SER A 70 -29.22 10.63 27.02
CA SER A 70 -30.47 11.18 26.53
C SER A 70 -31.62 10.90 27.51
N PRO A 71 -32.42 11.91 27.90
CA PRO A 71 -33.60 11.67 28.74
C PRO A 71 -34.70 10.89 28.01
N LYS A 72 -34.60 10.75 26.68
CA LYS A 72 -35.54 9.99 25.84
C LYS A 72 -35.17 8.50 25.75
N ARG A 73 -34.00 8.08 26.26
CA ARG A 73 -33.54 6.70 26.15
C ARG A 73 -34.42 5.76 26.97
N VAL A 74 -34.83 4.66 26.34
CA VAL A 74 -35.53 3.55 26.98
C VAL A 74 -34.73 2.29 26.73
N VAL A 75 -34.54 1.47 27.77
CA VAL A 75 -33.90 0.15 27.67
C VAL A 75 -34.94 -0.89 28.08
N ASP A 76 -35.19 -1.87 27.22
CA ASP A 76 -36.14 -2.95 27.51
C ASP A 76 -35.55 -4.00 28.48
N GLU A 77 -36.36 -5.00 28.86
CA GLU A 77 -35.94 -6.09 29.76
C GLU A 77 -34.83 -6.97 29.18
N GLU A 78 -34.66 -6.95 27.85
CA GLU A 78 -33.64 -7.69 27.12
C GLU A 78 -32.34 -6.88 26.93
N GLY A 79 -32.34 -5.61 27.34
CA GLY A 79 -31.18 -4.72 27.29
C GLY A 79 -31.07 -3.92 25.98
N ASN A 80 -32.06 -3.96 25.08
CA ASN A 80 -32.04 -3.19 23.84
C ASN A 80 -32.40 -1.73 24.13
N ALA A 81 -31.54 -0.81 23.69
CA ALA A 81 -31.74 0.63 23.84
C ALA A 81 -32.50 1.22 22.64
N SER A 82 -33.46 2.11 22.91
CA SER A 82 -34.21 2.87 21.91
C SER A 82 -34.49 4.30 22.40
N GLY A 83 -35.05 5.16 21.54
CA GLY A 83 -35.48 6.52 21.89
C GLY A 83 -34.37 7.58 21.94
N SER A 84 -33.11 7.18 21.78
CA SER A 84 -31.94 8.07 21.71
C SER A 84 -31.07 7.77 20.49
N VAL A 85 -30.46 8.79 19.90
CA VAL A 85 -29.45 8.59 18.84
C VAL A 85 -28.21 7.94 19.43
N ARG A 86 -27.73 6.87 18.80
CA ARG A 86 -26.55 6.12 19.25
C ARG A 86 -25.31 7.01 19.29
N TYR A 87 -24.52 6.86 20.35
CA TYR A 87 -23.32 7.66 20.57
C TYR A 87 -22.09 6.80 20.79
N LEU A 88 -21.13 6.89 19.87
CA LEU A 88 -19.84 6.24 19.97
C LEU A 88 -18.74 7.29 20.06
N VAL A 89 -17.66 6.98 20.76
CA VAL A 89 -16.53 7.91 20.93
C VAL A 89 -15.21 7.30 20.44
N ASP A 90 -14.27 8.15 20.04
CA ASP A 90 -12.90 7.73 19.77
C ASP A 90 -12.27 7.08 21.02
N PRO A 91 -11.41 6.06 20.89
CA PRO A 91 -10.74 5.42 22.02
C PRO A 91 -9.92 6.36 22.91
N ARG A 92 -9.54 7.56 22.44
CA ARG A 92 -8.86 8.58 23.27
C ARG A 92 -9.80 9.28 24.25
N VAL A 93 -11.13 9.16 24.08
CA VAL A 93 -12.14 9.72 24.98
C VAL A 93 -12.38 8.72 26.13
N VAL A 94 -11.43 8.66 27.06
CA VAL A 94 -11.47 7.77 28.22
C VAL A 94 -12.00 8.46 29.48
N GLU A 95 -12.44 7.69 30.47
CA GLU A 95 -12.90 8.24 31.76
C GLU A 95 -11.91 9.23 32.37
N GLY A 96 -12.43 10.33 32.91
CA GLY A 96 -11.63 11.41 33.50
C GLY A 96 -11.08 12.44 32.52
N THR A 97 -11.12 12.19 31.20
CA THR A 97 -10.76 13.21 30.20
C THR A 97 -11.77 14.36 30.18
N ALA A 98 -11.29 15.59 30.08
CA ALA A 98 -12.10 16.81 30.10
C ALA A 98 -12.15 17.47 28.72
N TRP A 99 -13.33 17.93 28.32
CA TRP A 99 -13.59 18.40 26.96
C TRP A 99 -14.39 19.70 26.92
N VAL A 100 -14.30 20.37 25.78
CA VAL A 100 -15.23 21.44 25.36
C VAL A 100 -16.10 20.91 24.22
N THR A 101 -17.41 21.11 24.30
CA THR A 101 -18.38 20.64 23.29
C THR A 101 -19.60 21.56 23.25
N GLY A 102 -20.44 21.43 22.23
CA GLY A 102 -21.71 22.15 22.17
C GLY A 102 -22.65 21.81 23.32
N ALA A 103 -23.55 22.74 23.67
CA ALA A 103 -24.49 22.59 24.79
C ALA A 103 -25.92 22.21 24.37
N ASN A 104 -26.11 21.70 23.15
CA ASN A 104 -27.41 21.45 22.52
C ASN A 104 -28.31 22.70 22.48
N ALA A 105 -27.68 23.87 22.37
CA ALA A 105 -28.34 25.16 22.32
C ALA A 105 -27.50 26.14 21.49
N GLU A 106 -28.18 26.96 20.69
CA GLU A 106 -27.50 27.89 19.80
C GLU A 106 -26.55 28.82 20.56
N GLN A 107 -25.34 28.98 20.02
CA GLN A 107 -24.27 29.83 20.55
C GLN A 107 -23.80 29.46 21.97
N ARG A 108 -24.03 28.20 22.40
CA ARG A 108 -23.62 27.72 23.73
C ARG A 108 -22.75 26.48 23.67
N HIS A 109 -21.76 26.47 24.54
CA HIS A 109 -20.82 25.37 24.73
C HIS A 109 -20.69 25.03 26.21
N VAL A 110 -20.38 23.77 26.49
CA VAL A 110 -20.01 23.29 27.82
C VAL A 110 -18.49 23.22 27.89
N LEU A 111 -17.93 23.77 28.97
CA LEU A 111 -16.51 23.68 29.31
C LEU A 111 -16.33 22.64 30.42
N ASN A 112 -15.15 22.00 30.47
CA ASN A 112 -14.80 21.01 31.47
C ASN A 112 -15.79 19.83 31.55
N LEU A 113 -16.34 19.42 30.41
CA LEU A 113 -17.20 18.24 30.31
C LEU A 113 -16.35 16.97 30.44
N VAL A 114 -16.53 16.20 31.51
CA VAL A 114 -15.68 15.07 31.87
C VAL A 114 -16.36 13.74 31.55
N MET A 115 -15.70 12.88 30.78
CA MET A 115 -16.15 11.51 30.49
C MET A 115 -16.22 10.69 31.78
N GLY A 116 -17.35 10.00 32.01
CA GLY A 116 -17.65 9.24 33.22
C GLY A 116 -18.28 10.05 34.36
N ARG A 117 -18.02 11.37 34.43
CA ARG A 117 -18.67 12.26 35.42
C ARG A 117 -19.93 12.91 34.86
N ASP A 118 -19.83 13.50 33.67
CA ASP A 118 -20.91 14.31 33.09
C ASP A 118 -21.59 13.63 31.90
N PHE A 119 -20.88 12.72 31.22
CA PHE A 119 -21.42 11.96 30.11
C PHE A 119 -20.75 10.59 29.96
N THR A 120 -21.45 9.65 29.33
CA THR A 120 -20.95 8.35 28.87
C THR A 120 -21.32 8.13 27.39
N ALA A 121 -20.95 6.98 26.82
CA ALA A 121 -21.24 6.62 25.42
C ALA A 121 -21.73 5.17 25.34
N ASP A 122 -22.39 4.79 24.24
CA ASP A 122 -22.78 3.39 23.99
C ASP A 122 -21.56 2.49 23.73
N GLY A 123 -20.40 3.09 23.40
CA GLY A 123 -19.14 2.39 23.24
C GLY A 123 -18.08 3.24 22.54
N THR A 124 -16.99 2.59 22.14
CA THR A 124 -15.91 3.20 21.38
C THR A 124 -15.95 2.78 19.91
N ILE A 125 -15.45 3.63 19.01
CA ILE A 125 -15.29 3.30 17.59
C ILE A 125 -13.99 3.87 17.03
N GLU A 126 -13.25 3.04 16.29
CA GLU A 126 -12.01 3.45 15.62
C GLU A 126 -12.29 4.14 14.28
N ALA A 127 -12.82 5.36 14.36
CA ALA A 127 -13.24 6.13 13.19
C ALA A 127 -12.43 7.41 12.95
N ALA A 128 -11.57 7.84 13.89
CA ALA A 128 -10.79 9.06 13.70
C ALA A 128 -9.59 8.86 12.76
N GLU A 129 -9.17 9.94 12.11
CA GLU A 129 -7.91 10.00 11.35
C GLU A 129 -6.70 9.63 12.24
N VAL A 130 -5.81 8.80 11.69
CA VAL A 130 -4.50 8.49 12.27
C VAL A 130 -3.49 9.57 11.87
N ARG A 131 -2.64 10.00 12.80
CA ARG A 131 -1.54 10.92 12.56
C ARG A 131 -0.20 10.33 12.98
N GLU A 132 0.85 10.88 12.38
CA GLU A 132 2.23 10.66 12.82
C GLU A 132 2.35 10.83 14.34
N GLY A 133 2.98 9.86 15.00
CA GLY A 133 3.20 9.85 16.44
C GLY A 133 2.01 9.38 17.29
N ASP A 134 0.84 9.07 16.71
CA ASP A 134 -0.25 8.43 17.45
C ASP A 134 0.20 7.09 18.04
N LEU A 135 -0.29 6.73 19.22
CA LEU A 135 0.08 5.45 19.82
C LEU A 135 -0.55 4.28 19.08
N ALA A 136 0.25 3.24 18.82
CA ALA A 136 -0.20 2.00 18.24
C ALA A 136 -1.20 1.31 19.18
N PRO A 137 -2.28 0.71 18.63
CA PRO A 137 -3.31 0.05 19.43
C PRO A 137 -2.81 -1.19 20.19
N ASP A 138 -1.69 -1.78 19.77
CA ASP A 138 -1.03 -2.91 20.44
C ASP A 138 -0.03 -2.48 21.53
N GLY A 139 0.17 -1.18 21.73
CA GLY A 139 1.10 -0.63 22.71
C GLY A 139 2.58 -0.69 22.29
N SER A 140 2.89 -1.00 21.04
CA SER A 140 4.27 -1.10 20.53
C SER A 140 5.00 0.25 20.47
N GLY A 141 4.28 1.38 20.58
CA GLY A 141 4.86 2.72 20.60
C GLY A 141 4.16 3.67 19.63
N PRO A 142 4.77 4.81 19.29
CA PRO A 142 4.22 5.74 18.32
C PRO A 142 4.24 5.18 16.90
N LEU A 143 3.20 5.49 16.13
CA LEU A 143 3.05 5.15 14.71
C LEU A 143 3.87 6.11 13.84
N HIS A 144 4.46 5.55 12.78
CA HIS A 144 5.11 6.29 11.71
C HIS A 144 4.35 6.09 10.39
N LEU A 145 4.11 7.18 9.67
CA LEU A 145 3.40 7.19 8.40
C LEU A 145 4.40 7.21 7.26
N GLU A 146 4.40 6.13 6.48
CA GLU A 146 5.21 5.99 5.29
C GLU A 146 4.33 5.86 4.04
N ARG A 147 4.87 6.30 2.90
CA ARG A 147 4.20 6.12 1.62
C ARG A 147 4.58 4.76 1.04
N GLY A 148 3.58 3.90 0.88
CA GLY A 148 3.73 2.60 0.24
C GLY A 148 3.04 2.52 -1.11
N ILE A 149 3.57 1.68 -2.00
CA ILE A 149 2.87 1.23 -3.21
C ILE A 149 2.31 -0.17 -2.90
N GLU A 150 0.99 -0.32 -2.92
CA GLU A 150 0.37 -1.64 -2.74
C GLU A 150 0.64 -2.52 -3.96
N ILE A 151 1.58 -3.46 -3.85
CA ILE A 151 1.92 -4.40 -4.94
C ILE A 151 1.09 -5.69 -4.91
N GLY A 152 0.38 -5.95 -3.82
CA GLY A 152 -0.47 -7.13 -3.67
C GLY A 152 -1.39 -7.02 -2.46
N HIS A 153 -2.40 -7.87 -2.45
CA HIS A 153 -3.44 -7.90 -1.42
C HIS A 153 -3.92 -9.34 -1.22
N ILE A 154 -4.14 -9.71 0.04
CA ILE A 154 -4.71 -11.00 0.41
C ILE A 154 -6.05 -10.79 1.14
N PHE A 155 -7.07 -11.55 0.77
CA PHE A 155 -8.41 -11.43 1.34
C PHE A 155 -8.91 -12.77 1.85
N GLN A 156 -9.47 -12.77 3.06
CA GLN A 156 -10.32 -13.86 3.54
C GLN A 156 -11.76 -13.59 3.08
N LEU A 157 -12.13 -14.08 1.90
CA LEU A 157 -13.46 -13.87 1.33
C LEU A 157 -14.57 -14.62 2.10
N GLY A 158 -14.19 -15.58 2.93
CA GLY A 158 -15.11 -16.39 3.70
C GLY A 158 -16.04 -17.18 2.78
N ARG A 159 -17.33 -17.18 3.08
CA ARG A 159 -18.34 -17.94 2.31
C ARG A 159 -19.20 -17.06 1.40
N LYS A 160 -18.88 -15.77 1.26
CA LYS A 160 -19.70 -14.77 0.55
C LYS A 160 -20.05 -15.21 -0.87
N TYR A 161 -19.03 -15.46 -1.69
CA TYR A 161 -19.21 -15.87 -3.09
C TYR A 161 -19.66 -17.32 -3.22
N ALA A 162 -19.11 -18.22 -2.40
CA ALA A 162 -19.50 -19.63 -2.42
C ALA A 162 -21.00 -19.83 -2.14
N LYS A 163 -21.58 -19.08 -1.19
CA LYS A 163 -23.03 -19.08 -0.96
C LYS A 163 -23.81 -18.58 -2.16
N ALA A 164 -23.41 -17.42 -2.71
CA ALA A 164 -24.10 -16.80 -3.84
C ALA A 164 -24.08 -17.68 -5.11
N LEU A 165 -23.00 -18.43 -5.32
CA LEU A 165 -22.82 -19.32 -6.48
C LEU A 165 -23.28 -20.76 -6.24
N GLY A 166 -23.74 -21.10 -5.03
CA GLY A 166 -24.12 -22.47 -4.66
C GLY A 166 -22.95 -23.46 -4.64
N LEU A 167 -21.73 -23.00 -4.38
CA LEU A 167 -20.54 -23.85 -4.32
C LEU A 167 -20.46 -24.61 -2.99
N THR A 168 -20.77 -25.90 -3.04
CA THR A 168 -20.75 -26.80 -1.88
C THR A 168 -19.93 -28.06 -2.13
N VAL A 169 -19.36 -28.63 -1.08
CA VAL A 169 -18.66 -29.93 -1.06
C VAL A 169 -19.19 -30.80 0.08
N LEU A 170 -18.96 -32.11 0.03
CA LEU A 170 -19.20 -32.98 1.19
C LEU A 170 -17.97 -32.94 2.10
N ASP A 171 -18.19 -32.80 3.41
CA ASP A 171 -17.12 -32.99 4.39
C ASP A 171 -16.81 -34.48 4.63
N GLU A 172 -15.84 -34.74 5.51
CA GLU A 172 -15.42 -36.09 5.91
C GLU A 172 -16.54 -36.96 6.48
N ASN A 173 -17.64 -36.36 6.94
CA ASN A 173 -18.82 -37.05 7.48
C ASN A 173 -19.95 -37.17 6.44
N GLY A 174 -19.71 -36.78 5.19
CA GLY A 174 -20.71 -36.79 4.13
C GLY A 174 -21.75 -35.68 4.24
N LYS A 175 -21.51 -34.63 5.03
CA LYS A 175 -22.44 -33.48 5.15
C LYS A 175 -22.06 -32.38 4.17
N THR A 176 -23.08 -31.75 3.58
CA THR A 176 -22.89 -30.61 2.68
C THR A 176 -22.34 -29.40 3.43
N GLN A 177 -21.18 -28.90 3.00
CA GLN A 177 -20.54 -27.69 3.49
C GLN A 177 -20.35 -26.67 2.37
N VAL A 178 -20.57 -25.39 2.68
CA VAL A 178 -20.24 -24.29 1.77
C VAL A 178 -18.74 -24.02 1.83
N VAL A 179 -18.10 -23.94 0.66
CA VAL A 179 -16.65 -23.70 0.56
C VAL A 179 -16.28 -22.35 1.19
N THR A 180 -15.18 -22.35 1.94
CA THR A 180 -14.57 -21.12 2.47
C THR A 180 -13.44 -20.71 1.53
N MET A 181 -13.47 -19.45 1.09
CA MET A 181 -12.61 -18.93 0.03
C MET A 181 -11.60 -17.92 0.56
N GLY A 182 -10.41 -17.94 -0.03
CA GLY A 182 -9.41 -16.88 0.04
C GLY A 182 -9.12 -16.34 -1.36
N SER A 183 -8.59 -15.13 -1.44
CA SER A 183 -8.09 -14.53 -2.68
C SER A 183 -6.73 -13.89 -2.44
N TYR A 184 -5.84 -14.04 -3.41
CA TYR A 184 -4.45 -13.58 -3.36
C TYR A 184 -4.15 -12.90 -4.69
N GLY A 185 -3.85 -11.60 -4.65
CA GLY A 185 -3.59 -10.79 -5.83
C GLY A 185 -2.22 -10.14 -5.76
N ILE A 186 -1.49 -10.16 -6.87
CA ILE A 186 -0.26 -9.40 -7.08
C ILE A 186 -0.41 -8.61 -8.38
N GLY A 187 -0.19 -7.30 -8.32
CA GLY A 187 -0.20 -6.43 -9.48
C GLY A 187 1.10 -6.55 -10.25
N VAL A 188 1.28 -7.57 -11.09
CA VAL A 188 2.55 -7.86 -11.79
C VAL A 188 3.10 -6.63 -12.55
N THR A 189 2.26 -5.90 -13.27
CA THR A 189 2.68 -4.67 -13.98
C THR A 189 3.03 -3.53 -13.03
N ARG A 190 2.37 -3.44 -11.87
CA ARG A 190 2.68 -2.46 -10.82
C ARG A 190 3.99 -2.80 -10.11
N VAL A 191 4.27 -4.09 -9.87
CA VAL A 191 5.54 -4.57 -9.34
C VAL A 191 6.68 -4.15 -10.26
N MET A 192 6.53 -4.31 -11.58
CA MET A 192 7.56 -3.86 -12.53
C MET A 192 7.84 -2.35 -12.43
N ALA A 193 6.80 -1.51 -12.30
CA ALA A 193 6.98 -0.08 -12.12
C ALA A 193 7.66 0.27 -10.78
N ALA A 194 7.25 -0.39 -9.68
CA ALA A 194 7.88 -0.20 -8.37
C ALA A 194 9.34 -0.65 -8.37
N LEU A 195 9.67 -1.74 -9.05
CA LEU A 195 11.05 -2.20 -9.22
C LEU A 195 11.86 -1.21 -10.07
N ALA A 196 11.29 -0.63 -11.12
CA ALA A 196 11.96 0.42 -11.90
C ALA A 196 12.25 1.67 -11.06
N GLU A 197 11.29 2.09 -10.23
CA GLU A 197 11.45 3.25 -9.34
C GLU A 197 12.52 3.00 -8.27
N ALA A 198 12.58 1.79 -7.72
CA ALA A 198 13.58 1.42 -6.71
C ALA A 198 14.98 1.15 -7.29
N ASN A 199 15.09 0.87 -8.60
CA ASN A 199 16.31 0.44 -9.26
C ASN A 199 16.63 1.33 -10.47
N CYS A 200 16.80 2.63 -10.23
CA CYS A 200 17.24 3.60 -11.22
C CYS A 200 18.17 4.66 -10.63
N ASP A 201 18.86 5.37 -11.52
CA ASP A 201 19.67 6.55 -11.22
C ASP A 201 19.45 7.65 -12.28
N ASP A 202 20.22 8.73 -12.20
CA ASP A 202 20.13 9.86 -13.15
C ASP A 202 20.40 9.48 -14.62
N LYS A 203 21.00 8.31 -14.87
CA LYS A 203 21.34 7.83 -16.22
C LYS A 203 20.27 6.91 -16.80
N GLY A 204 19.51 6.21 -15.95
CA GLY A 204 18.46 5.29 -16.37
C GLY A 204 18.22 4.15 -15.39
N LEU A 205 17.72 3.03 -15.90
CA LEU A 205 17.47 1.83 -15.11
C LEU A 205 18.78 1.18 -14.66
N SER A 206 18.75 0.48 -13.53
CA SER A 206 19.88 -0.28 -13.00
C SER A 206 19.36 -1.57 -12.36
N TRP A 207 18.97 -2.52 -13.20
CA TRP A 207 18.28 -3.73 -12.74
C TRP A 207 19.17 -4.63 -11.86
N PRO A 208 18.62 -5.22 -10.80
CA PRO A 208 19.16 -6.43 -10.20
C PRO A 208 19.22 -7.55 -11.24
N PRO A 209 20.25 -8.42 -11.22
CA PRO A 209 20.38 -9.51 -12.19
C PRO A 209 19.16 -10.44 -12.27
N GLN A 210 18.45 -10.63 -11.17
CA GLN A 210 17.30 -11.55 -11.09
C GLN A 210 16.09 -11.13 -11.95
N ILE A 211 16.03 -9.86 -12.35
CA ILE A 211 14.88 -9.27 -13.07
C ILE A 211 15.29 -8.50 -14.32
N ALA A 212 16.59 -8.45 -14.62
CA ALA A 212 17.09 -7.75 -15.78
C ALA A 212 16.57 -8.42 -17.07
N PRO A 213 16.35 -7.65 -18.15
CA PRO A 213 15.90 -8.22 -19.43
C PRO A 213 16.98 -9.08 -20.12
N PHE A 214 18.24 -8.85 -19.77
CA PHE A 214 19.44 -9.56 -20.20
C PHE A 214 20.45 -9.51 -19.06
N ASP A 215 21.39 -10.45 -19.02
CA ASP A 215 22.49 -10.47 -18.06
C ASP A 215 23.63 -9.54 -18.51
N VAL A 216 23.95 -9.60 -19.81
CA VAL A 216 25.10 -8.88 -20.40
C VAL A 216 24.69 -8.12 -21.67
N HIS A 217 25.11 -6.86 -21.76
CA HIS A 217 25.00 -6.03 -22.97
C HIS A 217 26.38 -5.89 -23.62
N VAL A 218 26.62 -6.60 -24.72
CA VAL A 218 27.87 -6.54 -25.49
C VAL A 218 27.84 -5.35 -26.45
N LEU A 219 28.79 -4.43 -26.32
CA LEU A 219 28.83 -3.15 -27.01
C LEU A 219 30.00 -3.12 -28.01
N ALA A 220 29.70 -3.27 -29.31
CA ALA A 220 30.68 -3.07 -30.37
C ALA A 220 30.87 -1.56 -30.64
N THR A 221 31.93 -0.95 -30.11
CA THR A 221 32.13 0.51 -30.10
C THR A 221 33.14 1.03 -31.14
N GLY A 222 33.80 0.13 -31.86
CA GLY A 222 34.77 0.44 -32.92
C GLY A 222 34.15 0.59 -34.31
N LYS A 223 35.02 0.76 -35.32
CA LYS A 223 34.63 0.84 -36.75
C LYS A 223 35.09 -0.35 -37.59
N GLY A 224 36.13 -1.07 -37.16
CA GLY A 224 36.69 -2.20 -37.90
C GLY A 224 35.84 -3.45 -37.75
N ASP A 225 35.82 -4.30 -38.78
CA ASP A 225 35.03 -5.54 -38.78
C ASP A 225 35.41 -6.49 -37.64
N GLU A 226 36.69 -6.53 -37.30
CA GLU A 226 37.22 -7.29 -36.15
C GLU A 226 36.47 -7.00 -34.84
N VAL A 227 36.12 -5.74 -34.56
CA VAL A 227 35.37 -5.38 -33.35
C VAL A 227 33.97 -5.97 -33.34
N PHE A 228 33.31 -6.02 -34.49
CA PHE A 228 31.96 -6.58 -34.61
C PHE A 228 32.00 -8.10 -34.59
N GLU A 229 32.96 -8.72 -35.27
CA GLU A 229 33.18 -10.17 -35.27
C GLU A 229 33.53 -10.68 -33.86
N THR A 230 34.43 -9.98 -33.13
CA THR A 230 34.74 -10.32 -31.74
C THR A 230 33.54 -10.11 -30.82
N ALA A 231 32.80 -9.02 -30.95
CA ALA A 231 31.59 -8.79 -30.15
C ALA A 231 30.53 -9.88 -30.37
N GLN A 232 30.32 -10.28 -31.62
CA GLN A 232 29.40 -11.36 -31.94
C GLN A 232 29.87 -12.70 -31.38
N SER A 233 31.16 -13.04 -31.55
CA SER A 233 31.74 -14.27 -31.01
C SER A 233 31.67 -14.34 -29.48
N LEU A 234 31.95 -13.23 -28.78
CA LEU A 234 31.82 -13.17 -27.33
C LEU A 234 30.35 -13.28 -26.89
N GLY A 235 29.43 -12.68 -27.64
CA GLY A 235 27.99 -12.84 -27.41
C GLY A 235 27.55 -14.30 -27.50
N GLU A 236 27.96 -15.01 -28.56
CA GLU A 236 27.67 -16.44 -28.75
C GLU A 236 28.29 -17.31 -27.65
N GLN A 237 29.51 -16.99 -27.19
CA GLN A 237 30.16 -17.73 -26.10
C GLN A 237 29.49 -17.51 -24.74
N LEU A 238 29.04 -16.28 -24.46
CA LEU A 238 28.30 -15.94 -23.24
C LEU A 238 26.91 -16.61 -23.23
N ASP A 239 26.21 -16.61 -24.36
CA ASP A 239 24.94 -17.32 -24.54
C ASP A 239 25.12 -18.84 -24.36
N ALA A 240 26.15 -19.42 -24.96
CA ALA A 240 26.52 -20.83 -24.76
C ALA A 240 26.90 -21.17 -23.30
N ALA A 241 27.32 -20.16 -22.51
CA ALA A 241 27.59 -20.29 -21.09
C ALA A 241 26.32 -20.13 -20.21
N GLY A 242 25.16 -19.91 -20.82
CA GLY A 242 23.85 -19.84 -20.16
C GLY A 242 23.46 -18.44 -19.66
N LEU A 243 24.06 -17.39 -20.22
CA LEU A 243 23.69 -15.99 -19.93
C LEU A 243 22.75 -15.47 -21.03
N ASP A 244 21.77 -14.65 -20.66
CA ASP A 244 20.95 -13.93 -21.64
C ASP A 244 21.71 -12.69 -22.13
N VAL A 245 22.00 -12.61 -23.43
CA VAL A 245 22.91 -11.60 -23.99
C VAL A 245 22.22 -10.68 -25.00
N LEU A 246 22.43 -9.38 -24.85
CA LEU A 246 22.10 -8.37 -25.86
C LEU A 246 23.38 -7.89 -26.56
N VAL A 247 23.49 -8.12 -27.86
CA VAL A 247 24.62 -7.62 -28.67
C VAL A 247 24.20 -6.36 -29.43
N ASP A 248 24.87 -5.24 -29.16
CA ASP A 248 24.71 -3.99 -29.91
C ASP A 248 25.71 -3.91 -31.07
N ASP A 249 25.31 -4.46 -32.21
CA ASP A 249 26.04 -4.53 -33.46
C ASP A 249 25.75 -3.33 -34.41
N ARG A 250 25.03 -2.31 -33.94
CA ARG A 250 24.58 -1.18 -34.79
C ARG A 250 25.75 -0.36 -35.32
N ARG A 251 26.23 -0.65 -36.53
CA ARG A 251 27.43 -0.05 -37.14
C ARG A 251 27.39 1.46 -37.35
N LYS A 252 26.19 2.01 -37.59
CA LYS A 252 26.00 3.45 -37.89
C LYS A 252 25.82 4.31 -36.63
N VAL A 253 25.76 3.69 -35.45
CA VAL A 253 25.52 4.34 -34.17
C VAL A 253 26.86 4.61 -33.48
N SER A 254 27.04 5.82 -32.93
CA SER A 254 28.29 6.16 -32.24
C SER A 254 28.40 5.46 -30.89
N ALA A 255 29.62 5.18 -30.45
CA ALA A 255 29.87 4.56 -29.15
C ALA A 255 29.17 5.29 -27.99
N GLY A 256 29.16 6.62 -28.00
CA GLY A 256 28.47 7.42 -26.98
C GLY A 256 26.95 7.20 -26.93
N VAL A 257 26.31 6.96 -28.08
CA VAL A 257 24.88 6.61 -28.12
C VAL A 257 24.66 5.19 -27.61
N LYS A 258 25.52 4.24 -27.99
CA LYS A 258 25.45 2.86 -27.47
C LYS A 258 25.58 2.81 -25.95
N PHE A 259 26.52 3.56 -25.37
CA PHE A 259 26.67 3.66 -23.93
C PHE A 259 25.43 4.25 -23.25
N LYS A 260 24.82 5.29 -23.82
CA LYS A 260 23.58 5.85 -23.29
C LYS A 260 22.42 4.87 -23.35
N ASP A 261 22.29 4.11 -24.44
CA ASP A 261 21.25 3.09 -24.57
C ASP A 261 21.47 1.96 -23.55
N TYR A 262 22.72 1.54 -23.32
CA TYR A 262 23.07 0.59 -22.26
C TYR A 262 22.69 1.11 -20.86
N GLU A 263 23.05 2.35 -20.54
CA GLU A 263 22.73 2.99 -19.26
C GLU A 263 21.21 3.14 -19.06
N LEU A 264 20.48 3.44 -20.13
CA LEU A 264 19.03 3.62 -20.12
C LEU A 264 18.28 2.30 -19.91
N VAL A 265 18.64 1.26 -20.65
CA VAL A 265 18.02 -0.09 -20.53
C VAL A 265 18.37 -0.74 -19.19
N GLY A 266 19.58 -0.48 -18.67
CA GLY A 266 19.97 -0.86 -17.32
C GLY A 266 20.40 -2.30 -17.15
N VAL A 267 20.94 -2.92 -18.20
CA VAL A 267 21.50 -4.29 -18.14
C VAL A 267 22.64 -4.33 -17.12
N PRO A 268 22.69 -5.31 -16.19
CA PRO A 268 23.63 -5.32 -15.07
C PRO A 268 25.09 -5.23 -15.49
N PHE A 269 25.48 -5.96 -16.54
CA PHE A 269 26.85 -5.99 -17.04
C PHE A 269 26.95 -5.49 -18.48
N GLY A 270 27.93 -4.63 -18.75
CA GLY A 270 28.29 -4.21 -20.10
C GLY A 270 29.63 -4.82 -20.50
N LEU A 271 29.72 -5.44 -21.68
CA LEU A 271 30.98 -5.93 -22.24
C LEU A 271 31.37 -5.08 -23.45
N VAL A 272 32.34 -4.20 -23.28
CA VAL A 272 32.75 -3.24 -24.31
C VAL A 272 33.86 -3.82 -25.16
N VAL A 273 33.56 -4.03 -26.44
CA VAL A 273 34.55 -4.39 -27.47
C VAL A 273 34.85 -3.14 -28.28
N GLY A 274 36.08 -2.63 -28.15
CA GLY A 274 36.42 -1.29 -28.61
C GLY A 274 37.90 -1.12 -28.92
N ARG A 275 38.48 -0.01 -28.49
CA ARG A 275 39.88 0.34 -28.81
C ARG A 275 40.89 -0.63 -28.20
N SER A 276 40.62 -1.12 -26.99
CA SER A 276 41.48 -2.04 -26.25
C SER A 276 41.64 -3.41 -26.93
N LEU A 277 40.80 -3.71 -27.93
CA LEU A 277 40.91 -4.95 -28.70
C LEU A 277 42.27 -5.06 -29.44
N ALA A 278 42.85 -3.93 -29.84
CA ALA A 278 44.18 -3.91 -30.46
C ALA A 278 45.28 -4.46 -29.53
N ASP A 279 45.05 -4.41 -28.22
CA ASP A 279 45.94 -4.94 -27.18
C ASP A 279 45.46 -6.32 -26.66
N GLY A 280 44.47 -6.95 -27.33
CA GLY A 280 43.88 -8.22 -26.92
C GLY A 280 42.95 -8.12 -25.71
N GLN A 281 42.37 -6.95 -25.43
CA GLN A 281 41.59 -6.68 -24.22
C GLN A 281 40.18 -6.16 -24.49
N VAL A 282 39.29 -6.35 -23.52
CA VAL A 282 37.91 -5.84 -23.48
C VAL A 282 37.60 -5.25 -22.10
N GLU A 283 36.57 -4.40 -22.02
CA GLU A 283 36.16 -3.79 -20.75
C GLU A 283 34.84 -4.41 -20.26
N ILE A 284 34.81 -4.88 -19.01
CA ILE A 284 33.58 -5.25 -18.31
C ILE A 284 33.15 -4.07 -17.44
N ARG A 285 31.90 -3.66 -17.55
CA ARG A 285 31.30 -2.58 -16.77
C ARG A 285 30.16 -3.10 -15.91
N VAL A 286 30.09 -2.64 -14.67
CA VAL A 286 28.99 -2.94 -13.74
C VAL A 286 28.05 -1.74 -13.70
N ARG A 287 26.79 -1.93 -14.11
CA ARG A 287 25.81 -0.84 -14.27
C ARG A 287 25.51 -0.10 -12.97
N ALA A 288 25.36 -0.86 -11.88
CA ALA A 288 24.95 -0.31 -10.58
C ALA A 288 26.03 0.54 -9.91
N THR A 289 27.30 0.17 -10.06
CA THR A 289 28.43 0.85 -9.40
C THR A 289 29.19 1.79 -10.34
N GLY A 290 29.08 1.59 -11.65
CA GLY A 290 29.91 2.24 -12.67
C GLY A 290 31.34 1.71 -12.73
N GLU A 291 31.68 0.67 -11.96
CA GLU A 291 33.02 0.07 -11.98
C GLU A 291 33.33 -0.50 -13.37
N THR A 292 34.58 -0.34 -13.80
CA THR A 292 35.08 -0.85 -15.08
C THR A 292 36.35 -1.65 -14.86
N MET A 293 36.37 -2.87 -15.39
CA MET A 293 37.49 -3.80 -15.34
C MET A 293 37.99 -4.06 -16.76
N VAL A 294 39.29 -3.98 -16.99
CA VAL A 294 39.90 -4.35 -18.27
C VAL A 294 40.43 -5.78 -18.14
N VAL A 295 40.03 -6.66 -19.05
CA VAL A 295 40.39 -8.08 -19.03
C VAL A 295 40.86 -8.55 -20.41
N PRO A 296 41.73 -9.58 -20.49
CA PRO A 296 42.00 -10.25 -21.75
C PRO A 296 40.72 -10.81 -22.39
N VAL A 297 40.64 -10.81 -23.71
CA VAL A 297 39.46 -11.30 -24.46
C VAL A 297 39.13 -12.74 -24.05
N GLU A 298 40.14 -13.60 -23.91
CA GLU A 298 39.99 -15.00 -23.54
C GLU A 298 39.45 -15.24 -22.12
N GLU A 299 39.59 -14.27 -21.21
CA GLU A 299 39.10 -14.37 -19.83
C GLU A 299 37.69 -13.78 -19.66
N ALA A 300 37.23 -12.98 -20.63
CA ALA A 300 36.02 -12.16 -20.47
C ALA A 300 34.77 -12.98 -20.15
N VAL A 301 34.58 -14.13 -20.80
CA VAL A 301 33.42 -15.00 -20.62
C VAL A 301 33.35 -15.54 -19.19
N GLU A 302 34.47 -16.07 -18.69
CA GLU A 302 34.51 -16.67 -17.36
C GLU A 302 34.35 -15.61 -16.27
N ARG A 303 35.00 -14.45 -16.43
CA ARG A 303 34.88 -13.34 -15.48
C ARG A 303 33.46 -12.80 -15.38
N LEU A 304 32.74 -12.69 -16.51
CA LEU A 304 31.34 -12.30 -16.51
C LEU A 304 30.44 -13.36 -15.85
N ARG A 305 30.71 -14.64 -16.09
CA ARG A 305 29.97 -15.75 -15.47
C ARG A 305 30.11 -15.73 -13.95
N GLU A 306 31.33 -15.55 -13.45
CA GLU A 306 31.61 -15.42 -12.01
C GLU A 306 30.92 -14.18 -11.41
N ALA A 307 31.06 -13.03 -12.07
CA ALA A 307 30.45 -11.78 -11.60
C ALA A 307 28.92 -11.86 -11.58
N HIS A 308 28.31 -12.44 -12.62
CA HIS A 308 26.87 -12.65 -12.66
C HIS A 308 26.39 -13.61 -11.56
N ALA A 309 27.10 -14.73 -11.36
CA ALA A 309 26.76 -15.70 -10.33
C ALA A 309 26.91 -15.14 -8.90
N ALA A 310 27.89 -14.28 -8.65
CA ALA A 310 28.04 -13.56 -7.38
C ALA A 310 26.88 -12.56 -7.18
N ALA A 311 26.57 -11.76 -8.20
CA ALA A 311 25.51 -10.76 -8.12
C ALA A 311 24.11 -11.37 -7.93
N LEU A 312 23.84 -12.56 -8.49
CA LEU A 312 22.61 -13.31 -8.23
C LEU A 312 22.42 -13.72 -6.77
N LYS A 313 23.52 -13.90 -6.02
CA LYS A 313 23.52 -14.22 -4.59
C LYS A 313 23.49 -12.97 -3.70
N GLY A 314 23.65 -11.78 -4.28
CA GLY A 314 23.78 -10.53 -3.54
C GLY A 314 25.16 -10.32 -2.91
N GLU A 315 26.20 -10.95 -3.48
CA GLU A 315 27.62 -10.81 -3.09
C GLU A 315 28.32 -9.69 -3.87
#